data_AF-A0A2D4KQF5-F1
#
_entry.id   AF-A0A2D4KQF5-F1
#
_cell.length_a   1.000
_cell.length_b   1.000
_cell.length_c   1.000
_cell.angle_alpha   90.00
_cell.angle_beta   90.00
_cell.angle_gamma   90.00
#
_symmetry.space_group_name_H-M   'P 1'
#
loop_
_entity.id
_entity.type
_entity.pdbx_description
1 polymer ?
#
loop_
_entity_poly.entity_id
_entity_poly.type
_entity_poly.pdbx_seq_one_letter_code
_entity_poly.pdbx_strand_id
1 'polypeptide(L)'
;QELESLIAEENALRGGYSTPQTLTNRDRCRVAQLALLDGPFADLGDGGCYGDLFCKALKTYNMLCFGIYRLRDFNSSTPSQCTKRFVIANPPYEFELVPTDWIFCLMQYDHNAGQSRASLSHSSHSSYASSKKSSSVHSLPATANRQNRPKSRDSREKQNRKEMVYR
;
A
#
# COMPACT_ATOMS: atom_id res chain seq x y z
N GLN A 1 -15.40 -19.22 -12.83
CA GLN A 1 -16.62 -19.52 -13.60
C GLN A 1 -17.50 -18.30 -13.84
N GLU A 2 -17.94 -17.52 -12.84
CA GLU A 2 -18.80 -16.33 -13.12
C GLU A 2 -18.12 -15.27 -14.01
N LEU A 3 -16.88 -14.89 -13.72
CA LEU A 3 -16.15 -13.89 -14.53
C LEU A 3 -15.84 -14.37 -15.96
N GLU A 4 -15.51 -15.66 -16.12
CA GLU A 4 -15.20 -16.25 -17.42
C GLU A 4 -16.43 -16.23 -18.33
N SER A 5 -17.62 -16.51 -17.79
CA SER A 5 -18.89 -16.42 -18.53
C SER A 5 -19.19 -15.00 -18.99
N LEU A 6 -19.05 -14.01 -18.10
CA LEU A 6 -19.28 -12.60 -18.45
C LEU A 6 -18.34 -12.10 -19.56
N ILE A 7 -17.06 -12.48 -19.49
CA ILE A 7 -16.09 -12.13 -20.52
C ILE A 7 -16.41 -12.85 -21.84
N ALA A 8 -16.87 -14.11 -21.79
CA ALA A 8 -17.25 -14.86 -23.00
C ALA A 8 -18.45 -14.22 -23.72
N GLU A 9 -19.38 -13.62 -22.98
CA GLU A 9 -20.58 -12.98 -23.54
C GLU A 9 -20.29 -11.57 -24.10
N GLU A 10 -19.47 -10.78 -23.42
CA GLU A 10 -19.39 -9.33 -23.68
C GLU A 10 -18.01 -8.83 -24.08
N ASN A 11 -16.99 -9.67 -23.96
CA ASN A 11 -15.58 -9.36 -24.21
C ASN A 11 -15.11 -8.06 -23.52
N ALA A 12 -15.72 -7.73 -22.38
CA ALA A 12 -15.47 -6.50 -21.63
C ALA A 12 -15.73 -6.72 -20.14
N LEU A 13 -15.10 -5.90 -19.30
CA LEU A 13 -15.38 -5.86 -17.86
C LEU A 13 -16.47 -4.83 -17.59
N ARG A 14 -17.59 -5.27 -17.01
CA ARG A 14 -18.64 -4.36 -16.53
C ARG A 14 -18.35 -3.87 -15.12
N GLY A 15 -18.54 -2.57 -14.90
CA GLY A 15 -18.58 -1.98 -13.57
C GLY A 15 -19.85 -2.39 -12.83
N GLY A 16 -19.75 -2.57 -11.51
CA GLY A 16 -20.86 -2.89 -10.63
C GLY A 16 -20.87 -2.03 -9.37
N TYR A 17 -22.01 -1.99 -8.69
CA TYR A 17 -22.13 -1.33 -7.39
C TYR A 17 -21.41 -2.15 -6.30
N SER A 18 -20.88 -1.47 -5.29
CA SER A 18 -20.28 -2.15 -4.14
C SER A 18 -21.37 -2.76 -3.26
N THR A 19 -21.42 -4.09 -3.22
CA THR A 19 -22.21 -4.89 -2.28
C THR A 19 -21.30 -5.56 -1.24
N PRO A 20 -21.81 -6.00 -0.07
CA PRO A 20 -21.01 -6.74 0.91
C PRO A 20 -20.27 -7.95 0.31
N GLN A 21 -20.92 -8.65 -0.62
CA GLN A 21 -20.30 -9.77 -1.34
C GLN A 21 -19.11 -9.31 -2.20
N THR A 22 -19.26 -8.24 -2.99
CA THR A 22 -18.17 -7.73 -3.84
C THR A 22 -16.99 -7.17 -3.03
N LEU A 23 -17.25 -6.65 -1.83
CA LEU A 23 -16.19 -6.18 -0.93
C LEU A 23 -15.40 -7.35 -0.36
N THR A 24 -16.06 -8.45 0.00
CA THR A 24 -15.40 -9.68 0.48
C THR A 24 -14.46 -10.27 -0.58
N ASN A 25 -14.80 -10.16 -1.86
CA ASN A 25 -13.94 -10.61 -2.96
C ASN A 25 -12.58 -9.87 -3.07
N ARG A 26 -12.43 -8.73 -2.37
CA ARG A 26 -11.19 -7.94 -2.31
C ARG A 26 -10.22 -8.47 -1.27
N ASP A 27 -10.66 -9.31 -0.34
CA ASP A 27 -9.86 -9.86 0.76
C ASP A 27 -8.90 -10.98 0.30
N ARG A 28 -8.37 -10.85 -0.90
CA ARG A 28 -7.40 -11.79 -1.48
C ARG A 28 -6.01 -11.23 -1.28
N CYS A 29 -5.06 -12.13 -1.06
CA CYS A 29 -3.66 -11.75 -0.93
C CYS A 29 -3.15 -11.04 -2.19
N ARG A 30 -2.22 -10.11 -2.01
CA ARG A 30 -1.45 -9.49 -3.09
C ARG A 30 0.02 -9.90 -3.00
N VAL A 31 0.68 -10.00 -4.13
CA VAL A 31 2.13 -10.21 -4.20
C VAL A 31 2.84 -8.89 -3.91
N ALA A 32 3.88 -8.91 -3.10
CA ALA A 32 4.73 -7.76 -2.79
C ALA A 32 6.21 -8.17 -2.65
N GLN A 33 7.07 -7.15 -2.68
CA GLN A 33 8.49 -7.25 -2.36
C GLN A 33 8.79 -6.37 -1.14
N LEU A 34 9.50 -6.91 -0.16
CA LEU A 34 9.94 -6.19 1.03
C LEU A 34 11.46 -6.06 1.03
N ALA A 35 11.97 -4.83 1.12
CA ALA A 35 13.39 -4.61 1.37
C ALA A 35 13.72 -4.91 2.84
N LEU A 36 14.84 -5.60 3.09
CA LEU A 36 15.29 -5.86 4.46
C LEU A 36 15.91 -4.63 5.12
N LEU A 37 16.72 -3.86 4.39
CA LEU A 37 17.54 -2.77 4.92
C LEU A 37 16.84 -1.86 5.94
N ASP A 38 15.64 -1.38 5.61
CA ASP A 38 14.89 -0.41 6.42
C ASP A 38 13.50 -0.92 6.86
N GLY A 39 13.31 -2.25 6.81
CA GLY A 39 12.02 -2.89 7.06
C GLY A 39 11.79 -3.37 8.50
N PRO A 40 10.59 -3.86 8.83
CA PRO A 40 10.30 -4.52 10.12
C PRO A 40 11.11 -5.82 10.36
N PHE A 41 11.87 -6.26 9.36
CA PHE A 41 12.75 -7.43 9.37
C PHE A 41 14.23 -7.05 9.22
N ALA A 42 14.60 -5.77 9.36
CA ALA A 42 15.98 -5.31 9.24
C ALA A 42 16.93 -6.01 10.23
N ASP A 43 16.41 -6.35 11.41
CA ASP A 43 17.11 -7.11 12.44
C ASP A 43 17.54 -8.52 11.99
N LEU A 44 16.85 -9.10 11.01
CA LEU A 44 17.17 -10.42 10.43
C LEU A 44 18.02 -10.31 9.17
N GLY A 45 18.26 -9.10 8.66
CA GLY A 45 19.02 -8.88 7.43
C GLY A 45 20.53 -9.07 7.58
N ASP A 46 21.08 -8.94 8.79
CA ASP A 46 22.51 -9.05 9.07
C ASP A 46 22.89 -10.48 9.48
N GLY A 47 22.90 -11.40 8.51
CA GLY A 47 23.29 -12.80 8.72
C GLY A 47 22.21 -13.68 9.39
N GLY A 48 20.97 -13.21 9.48
CA GLY A 48 19.84 -14.00 9.97
C GLY A 48 19.41 -15.10 8.99
N CYS A 49 18.65 -16.07 9.48
CA CYS A 49 18.15 -17.18 8.66
C CYS A 49 16.79 -16.86 8.02
N TYR A 50 16.60 -17.29 6.78
CA TYR A 50 15.33 -17.15 6.05
C TYR A 50 14.15 -17.77 6.80
N GLY A 51 14.35 -18.90 7.47
CA GLY A 51 13.32 -19.60 8.24
C GLY A 51 12.76 -18.78 9.41
N ASP A 52 13.62 -18.03 10.10
CA ASP A 52 13.21 -17.15 11.19
C ASP A 52 12.39 -15.97 10.65
N LEU A 53 12.82 -15.38 9.52
CA LEU A 53 12.08 -14.35 8.84
C LEU A 53 10.70 -14.85 8.40
N PHE A 54 10.64 -16.03 7.78
CA PHE A 54 9.39 -16.67 7.38
C PHE A 54 8.45 -16.84 8.58
N CYS A 55 8.96 -17.39 9.68
CA CYS A 55 8.18 -17.60 10.89
C CYS A 55 7.68 -16.29 11.51
N LYS A 56 8.54 -15.26 11.60
CA LYS A 56 8.19 -13.93 12.14
C LYS A 56 7.13 -13.25 11.27
N ALA A 57 7.31 -13.28 9.95
CA ALA A 57 6.39 -12.67 8.99
C ALA A 57 5.01 -13.33 9.02
N LEU A 58 4.97 -14.66 9.06
CA LEU A 58 3.72 -15.41 9.09
C LEU A 58 2.97 -15.23 10.42
N LYS A 59 3.67 -15.25 11.56
CA LYS A 59 3.05 -15.09 12.89
C LYS A 59 2.57 -13.67 13.18
N THR A 60 3.30 -12.66 12.71
CA THR A 60 3.04 -11.26 13.10
C THR A 60 2.12 -10.55 12.10
N TYR A 61 2.26 -10.87 10.82
CA TYR A 61 1.61 -10.12 9.73
C TYR A 61 0.77 -11.01 8.80
N ASN A 62 0.68 -12.31 9.08
CA ASN A 62 0.09 -13.31 8.19
C ASN A 62 0.67 -13.24 6.76
N MET A 63 1.97 -12.94 6.66
CA MET A 63 2.66 -12.78 5.39
C MET A 63 3.41 -14.05 5.03
N LEU A 64 3.04 -14.65 3.90
CA LEU A 64 3.73 -15.83 3.37
C LEU A 64 4.91 -15.39 2.51
N CYS A 65 6.13 -15.51 3.04
CA CYS A 65 7.35 -15.32 2.25
C CYS A 65 7.61 -16.55 1.38
N PHE A 66 7.96 -16.36 0.11
CA PHE A 66 8.12 -17.47 -0.84
C PHE A 66 9.39 -17.39 -1.72
N GLY A 67 10.18 -16.34 -1.58
CA GLY A 67 11.46 -16.25 -2.28
C GLY A 67 12.26 -14.99 -1.92
N ILE A 68 13.48 -14.96 -2.40
CA ILE A 68 14.45 -13.87 -2.22
C ILE A 68 14.82 -13.33 -3.60
N TYR A 69 14.96 -12.00 -3.70
CA TYR A 69 15.45 -11.27 -4.85
C TYR A 69 16.78 -10.61 -4.49
N ARG A 70 17.86 -11.36 -4.67
CA ARG A 70 19.20 -11.04 -4.16
C ARG A 70 20.04 -10.31 -5.19
N LEU A 71 20.83 -9.34 -4.76
CA LEU A 71 21.79 -8.64 -5.62
C LEU A 71 22.83 -9.62 -6.17
N ARG A 72 23.16 -9.54 -7.46
CA ARG A 72 24.15 -10.42 -8.07
C ARG A 72 25.51 -10.29 -7.39
N ASP A 73 25.93 -9.06 -7.12
CA ASP A 73 27.27 -8.73 -6.65
C ASP A 73 27.27 -8.45 -5.13
N PHE A 74 26.41 -9.15 -4.36
CA PHE A 74 26.21 -8.90 -2.93
C PHE A 74 27.47 -9.15 -2.06
N ASN A 75 28.42 -9.94 -2.56
CA ASN A 75 29.66 -10.31 -1.90
C ASN A 75 30.91 -9.65 -2.51
N SER A 76 30.73 -8.68 -3.42
CA SER A 76 31.85 -7.99 -4.06
C SER A 76 32.54 -7.06 -3.06
N SER A 77 33.86 -7.21 -2.91
CA SER A 77 34.69 -6.33 -2.08
C SER A 77 34.81 -4.90 -2.65
N THR A 78 34.56 -4.74 -3.96
CA THR A 78 34.45 -3.43 -4.60
C THR A 78 32.98 -3.05 -4.74
N PRO A 79 32.58 -1.81 -4.37
CA PRO A 79 31.22 -1.33 -4.56
C PRO A 79 30.84 -1.38 -6.04
N SER A 80 30.02 -2.37 -6.41
CA SER A 80 29.48 -2.51 -7.75
C SER A 80 28.26 -1.60 -7.90
N GLN A 81 28.17 -0.85 -9.00
CA GLN A 81 26.95 -0.12 -9.36
C GLN A 81 25.88 -1.03 -10.01
N CYS A 82 26.16 -2.33 -10.12
CA CYS A 82 25.23 -3.29 -10.66
C CYS A 82 23.99 -3.42 -9.77
N THR A 83 22.83 -3.10 -10.31
CA THR A 83 21.53 -3.26 -9.63
C THR A 83 20.83 -4.55 -10.02
N LYS A 84 21.48 -5.42 -10.81
CA LYS A 84 20.88 -6.69 -11.28
C LYS A 84 20.75 -7.65 -10.10
N ARG A 85 19.58 -8.26 -10.01
CA ARG A 85 19.22 -9.23 -8.98
C ARG A 85 18.77 -10.54 -9.61
N PHE A 86 18.96 -11.63 -8.89
CA PHE A 86 18.48 -12.96 -9.27
C PHE A 86 17.44 -13.45 -8.26
N VAL A 87 16.64 -14.44 -8.66
CA VAL A 87 15.56 -14.99 -7.84
C VAL A 87 16.00 -16.30 -7.21
N ILE A 88 15.73 -16.46 -5.93
CA ILE A 88 15.86 -17.70 -5.17
C ILE A 88 14.46 -18.07 -4.70
N ALA A 89 13.86 -19.08 -5.32
CA ALA A 89 12.55 -19.57 -4.95
C ALA A 89 12.69 -20.63 -3.84
N ASN A 90 11.82 -20.55 -2.82
CA ASN A 90 11.78 -21.49 -1.70
C ASN A 90 13.17 -21.79 -1.06
N PRO A 91 13.89 -20.79 -0.52
CA PRO A 91 15.16 -21.02 0.16
C PRO A 91 14.99 -21.98 1.36
N PRO A 92 16.02 -22.80 1.69
CA PRO A 92 16.03 -23.60 2.92
C PRO A 92 15.90 -22.75 4.19
N TYR A 93 15.56 -23.38 5.32
CA TYR A 93 15.40 -22.68 6.61
C TYR A 93 16.66 -21.90 7.01
N GLU A 94 17.81 -22.58 7.01
CA GLU A 94 19.12 -22.04 7.41
C GLU A 94 19.76 -21.14 6.34
N PHE A 95 19.01 -20.72 5.32
CA PHE A 95 19.55 -19.88 4.25
C PHE A 95 19.83 -18.48 4.78
N GLU A 96 21.11 -18.09 4.76
CA GLU A 96 21.57 -16.80 5.27
C GLU A 96 21.06 -15.63 4.43
N LEU A 97 20.52 -14.61 5.11
CA LEU A 97 20.04 -13.36 4.54
C LEU A 97 21.13 -12.30 4.52
N VAL A 98 21.03 -11.38 3.56
CA VAL A 98 21.88 -10.18 3.52
C VAL A 98 21.03 -8.92 3.53
N PRO A 99 21.52 -7.77 4.05
CA PRO A 99 20.67 -6.59 4.28
C PRO A 99 20.06 -6.01 3.00
N THR A 100 20.71 -6.25 1.86
CA THR A 100 20.26 -5.77 0.55
C THR A 100 19.19 -6.65 -0.09
N ASP A 101 18.83 -7.79 0.51
CA ASP A 101 17.81 -8.70 -0.01
C ASP A 101 16.44 -8.07 -0.04
N TRP A 102 15.69 -8.44 -1.08
CA TRP A 102 14.27 -8.17 -1.17
C TRP A 102 13.50 -9.49 -1.07
N ILE A 103 12.52 -9.55 -0.19
CA ILE A 103 11.74 -10.76 0.06
C ILE A 103 10.44 -10.72 -0.73
N PHE A 104 10.20 -11.74 -1.54
CA PHE A 104 8.90 -11.98 -2.15
C PHE A 104 7.93 -12.53 -1.11
N CYS A 105 6.75 -11.93 -1.02
CA CYS A 105 5.73 -12.35 -0.07
C CYS A 105 4.30 -12.15 -0.59
N LEU A 106 3.38 -12.90 -0.01
CA LEU A 106 1.95 -12.65 -0.10
C LEU A 106 1.54 -11.83 1.12
N MET A 107 1.01 -10.63 0.87
CA MET A 107 0.43 -9.77 1.88
C MET A 107 -1.08 -9.95 1.88
N GLN A 108 -1.67 -10.10 3.07
CA GLN A 108 -3.13 -10.03 3.21
C GLN A 108 -3.65 -8.64 2.88
N TYR A 109 -4.94 -8.58 2.51
CA TYR A 109 -5.61 -7.33 2.27
C TYR A 109 -5.87 -6.63 3.61
N ASP A 110 -5.24 -5.49 3.81
CA ASP A 110 -5.47 -4.68 5.01
C ASP A 110 -6.66 -3.73 4.79
N HIS A 111 -7.74 -3.99 5.52
CA HIS A 111 -8.95 -3.14 5.53
C HIS A 111 -8.67 -1.74 6.10
N ASN A 112 -7.63 -1.60 6.93
CA ASN A 112 -7.27 -0.35 7.60
C ASN A 112 -6.29 0.50 6.79
N ALA A 113 -5.46 -0.07 5.91
CA ALA A 113 -4.50 0.68 5.08
C ALA A 113 -5.14 1.82 4.26
N GLY A 114 -6.42 1.68 3.88
CA GLY A 114 -7.19 2.74 3.21
C GLY A 114 -7.64 3.88 4.12
N GLN A 115 -7.77 3.64 5.43
CA GLN A 115 -8.18 4.60 6.46
C GLN A 115 -6.99 5.18 7.23
N SER A 116 -5.88 4.44 7.35
CA SER A 116 -4.66 4.84 8.06
C SER A 116 -3.95 6.04 7.42
N ARG A 117 -4.20 6.32 6.14
CA ARG A 117 -3.73 7.57 5.51
C ARG A 117 -4.37 8.83 6.08
N ALA A 118 -5.52 8.72 6.77
CA ALA A 118 -6.21 9.85 7.38
C ALA A 118 -5.99 9.98 8.91
N SER A 119 -5.34 9.01 9.57
CA SER A 119 -5.27 8.94 11.05
C SER A 119 -3.86 9.02 11.64
N LEU A 120 -2.82 9.26 10.83
CA LEU A 120 -1.46 9.54 11.32
C LEU A 120 -1.27 10.98 11.86
N SER A 121 -2.33 11.78 11.97
CA SER A 121 -2.30 13.01 12.75
C SER A 121 -2.48 12.68 14.24
N HIS A 122 -1.35 12.61 14.96
CA HIS A 122 -1.19 12.74 16.41
C HIS A 122 -2.46 12.71 17.26
N SER A 123 -2.76 11.57 17.90
CA SER A 123 -3.61 11.54 19.09
C SER A 123 -2.77 11.27 20.33
N SER A 124 -2.00 12.28 20.74
CA SER A 124 -1.60 12.40 22.15
C SER A 124 -2.80 12.98 22.89
N HIS A 125 -3.66 12.12 23.46
CA HIS A 125 -4.62 12.59 24.46
C HIS A 125 -4.50 11.78 25.74
N SER A 126 -3.97 12.46 26.74
CA SER A 126 -3.90 12.06 28.14
C SER A 126 -5.28 11.78 28.71
N SER A 127 -5.32 10.74 29.55
CA SER A 127 -6.45 10.38 30.39
C SER A 127 -6.72 11.47 31.44
N TYR A 128 -7.89 12.11 31.38
CA TYR A 128 -8.52 12.70 32.56
C TYR A 128 -9.96 12.23 32.67
N ALA A 129 -10.27 11.63 33.82
CA ALA A 129 -11.62 11.34 34.26
C ALA A 129 -12.27 12.62 34.79
N SER A 130 -13.50 12.91 34.42
CA SER A 130 -14.48 13.52 35.33
C SER A 130 -15.90 13.44 34.77
N SER A 131 -16.80 12.95 35.61
CA SER A 131 -18.24 12.85 35.40
C SER A 131 -18.90 14.23 35.45
N LYS A 132 -19.91 14.48 34.59
CA LYS A 132 -21.22 15.05 34.97
C LYS A 132 -22.18 15.12 33.78
N LYS A 133 -23.40 14.67 34.06
CA LYS A 133 -24.62 14.61 33.27
C LYS A 133 -25.22 16.01 33.08
N SER A 134 -25.69 16.36 31.87
CA SER A 134 -26.83 17.27 31.68
C SER A 134 -27.39 17.20 30.25
N SER A 135 -28.71 17.30 30.18
CA SER A 135 -29.61 17.22 29.02
C SER A 135 -30.13 18.61 28.64
N SER A 136 -30.31 18.94 27.35
CA SER A 136 -31.43 19.77 26.85
C SER A 136 -31.46 19.90 25.31
N VAL A 137 -32.60 20.38 24.83
CA VAL A 137 -33.29 20.22 23.54
C VAL A 137 -33.20 21.46 22.62
N HIS A 138 -33.43 21.26 21.30
CA HIS A 138 -33.91 22.20 20.25
C HIS A 138 -32.97 23.36 19.82
N SER A 139 -32.94 23.91 18.58
CA SER A 139 -33.80 23.89 17.37
C SER A 139 -33.07 24.56 16.17
N LEU A 140 -33.48 24.25 14.93
CA LEU A 140 -33.11 24.97 13.69
C LEU A 140 -33.68 26.40 13.65
N PRO A 141 -33.11 27.30 12.82
CA PRO A 141 -33.96 27.86 11.76
C PRO A 141 -33.28 28.00 10.39
N ALA A 142 -34.10 27.84 9.36
CA ALA A 142 -33.84 28.23 7.98
C ALA A 142 -34.35 29.66 7.75
N THR A 143 -33.59 30.50 7.04
CA THR A 143 -34.15 31.61 6.24
C THR A 143 -33.16 32.05 5.16
N ALA A 144 -33.74 32.36 3.99
CA ALA A 144 -33.11 32.64 2.70
C ALA A 144 -32.83 34.14 2.45
N ASN A 145 -31.90 34.43 1.53
CA ASN A 145 -31.99 35.50 0.50
C ASN A 145 -30.76 35.40 -0.44
N ARG A 146 -30.92 34.98 -1.72
CA ARG A 146 -31.14 35.80 -2.95
C ARG A 146 -29.97 36.73 -3.32
N GLN A 147 -29.27 36.46 -4.44
CA GLN A 147 -29.38 37.18 -5.73
C GLN A 147 -28.29 36.83 -6.76
N ASN A 148 -28.62 37.09 -8.03
CA ASN A 148 -28.14 36.54 -9.31
C ASN A 148 -26.95 37.28 -9.98
N ARG A 149 -26.06 36.50 -10.66
CA ARG A 149 -25.51 36.62 -12.06
C ARG A 149 -24.66 37.88 -12.45
N PRO A 150 -23.72 37.93 -13.45
CA PRO A 150 -23.39 37.02 -14.59
C PRO A 150 -21.94 36.55 -14.82
N LYS A 151 -21.86 35.58 -15.76
CA LYS A 151 -20.70 35.10 -16.53
C LYS A 151 -20.05 36.22 -17.36
N SER A 152 -18.71 36.21 -17.47
CA SER A 152 -18.02 36.63 -18.69
C SER A 152 -17.03 35.53 -19.14
N ARG A 153 -16.86 35.47 -20.45
CA ARG A 153 -16.16 34.46 -21.25
C ARG A 153 -15.19 35.27 -22.09
N ASP A 154 -13.89 35.04 -21.99
CA ASP A 154 -12.97 35.46 -23.05
C ASP A 154 -11.65 34.65 -23.10
N SER A 155 -11.50 33.95 -24.22
CA SER A 155 -10.42 34.07 -25.22
C SER A 155 -8.94 34.02 -24.80
N ARG A 156 -8.40 32.80 -24.87
CA ARG A 156 -7.15 32.36 -25.55
C ARG A 156 -6.16 33.44 -26.02
N GLU A 157 -4.95 33.45 -25.45
CA GLU A 157 -3.75 33.94 -26.15
C GLU A 157 -2.51 33.06 -25.83
N LYS A 158 -1.72 32.79 -26.88
CA LYS A 158 -0.58 31.88 -26.93
C LYS A 158 0.69 32.55 -26.38
N GLN A 159 1.55 31.81 -25.67
CA GLN A 159 2.98 32.11 -25.67
C GLN A 159 3.82 30.82 -25.59
N ASN A 160 4.61 30.61 -26.64
CA ASN A 160 5.63 29.56 -26.82
C ASN A 160 6.69 29.56 -25.71
N ARG A 161 7.16 28.38 -25.28
CA ARG A 161 8.59 28.13 -25.04
C ARG A 161 8.98 26.64 -24.96
N LYS A 162 9.54 26.18 -26.10
CA LYS A 162 10.71 25.32 -26.34
C LYS A 162 10.95 24.07 -25.47
N GLU A 163 10.87 22.92 -26.14
CA GLU A 163 11.62 21.68 -25.84
C GLU A 163 13.12 21.95 -25.67
N MET A 164 13.74 21.28 -24.69
CA MET A 164 15.17 20.98 -24.70
C MET A 164 15.34 19.47 -24.56
N VAL A 165 15.75 18.84 -25.66
CA VAL A 165 16.28 17.48 -25.73
C VAL A 165 17.78 17.57 -25.49
N TYR A 166 18.31 16.81 -24.53
CA TYR A 166 19.74 16.56 -24.41
C TYR A 166 20.05 15.12 -24.82
N ARG A 167 21.13 15.02 -25.60
CA ARG A 167 21.71 13.84 -26.24
C ARG A 167 22.18 12.79 -25.24
#